data_AF-R9JUR7-F1
#
_entry.id   AF-R9JUR7-F1
#
_cell.length_a   1.000
_cell.length_b   1.000
_cell.length_c   1.000
_cell.angle_alpha   90.00
_cell.angle_beta   90.00
_cell.angle_gamma   90.00
#
_symmetry.space_group_name_H-M   'P 1'
#
loop_
_entity.id
_entity.type
_entity.pdbx_description
1 polymer ?
#
loop_
_entity_poly.entity_id
_entity_poly.type
_entity_poly.pdbx_seq_one_letter_code
_entity_poly.pdbx_strand_id
1 'polypeptide(L)'
;MSKIDTQNINVLNYNENEVFVDSSKEHYKFNASRDGKTPSVIPISLSELQNICSNTDIIVTGWLTFDEDVKEEVFKELRIANWQDILSNEDIADILTNPTMEGLQKIINIENQTYFDRVRIIMFKLMKQGVDITTKVSRIVEQRYDELRNRQRKSSIVLTKKDTNKAYATPDEVKELSDQNAALQNQLDEMKKMMEQMMSMQNTSTPTTTENTVNEDVVADITPPKRKAGRPKKSTT
;
A
#
# COMPACT_ATOMS: atom_id res chain seq x y z
N MET A 1 42.68 -21.75 0.68
CA MET A 1 42.62 -20.30 0.43
C MET A 1 41.93 -20.14 -0.91
N SER A 2 40.73 -19.56 -0.91
CA SER A 2 40.07 -19.13 -2.14
C SER A 2 40.97 -18.07 -2.80
N LYS A 3 40.91 -17.94 -4.14
CA LYS A 3 41.77 -16.99 -4.87
C LYS A 3 41.58 -15.54 -4.41
N ILE A 4 40.45 -15.27 -3.76
CA ILE A 4 40.02 -13.97 -3.25
C ILE A 4 40.77 -13.52 -1.99
N ASP A 5 41.34 -14.43 -1.19
CA ASP A 5 42.01 -14.10 0.07
C ASP A 5 43.23 -13.17 -0.11
N THR A 6 43.82 -13.14 -1.31
CA THR A 6 45.04 -12.37 -1.62
C THR A 6 44.80 -11.23 -2.62
N GLN A 7 43.58 -11.09 -3.13
CA GLN A 7 43.24 -10.04 -4.12
C GLN A 7 42.37 -8.97 -3.49
N ASN A 8 42.64 -7.72 -3.88
CA ASN A 8 41.72 -6.64 -3.58
C ASN A 8 40.46 -6.82 -4.45
N ILE A 9 39.31 -6.74 -3.80
CA ILE A 9 37.99 -6.85 -4.43
C ILE A 9 37.54 -5.44 -4.79
N ASN A 10 37.12 -5.24 -6.02
CA ASN A 10 36.54 -3.97 -6.45
C ASN A 10 35.16 -3.79 -5.80
N VAL A 11 35.02 -2.71 -5.05
CA VAL A 11 33.76 -2.32 -4.43
C VAL A 11 33.19 -1.14 -5.22
N LEU A 12 31.94 -1.28 -5.63
CA LEU A 12 31.28 -0.41 -6.60
C LEU A 12 30.19 0.43 -5.93
N ASN A 13 30.19 1.73 -6.19
CA ASN A 13 29.09 2.64 -5.84
C ASN A 13 28.41 3.19 -7.11
N TYR A 14 27.21 2.68 -7.40
CA TYR A 14 26.35 3.16 -8.49
C TYR A 14 25.42 4.30 -8.07
N ASN A 15 25.45 4.75 -6.81
CA ASN A 15 24.52 5.76 -6.33
C ASN A 15 25.00 7.17 -6.70
N GLU A 16 24.06 8.09 -6.94
CA GLU A 16 24.34 9.50 -7.24
C GLU A 16 24.69 10.34 -6.00
N ASN A 17 24.91 9.68 -4.87
CA ASN A 17 25.41 10.26 -3.64
C ASN A 17 26.73 9.59 -3.23
N GLU A 18 27.53 10.36 -2.50
CA GLU A 18 28.75 9.83 -1.88
C GLU A 18 28.37 8.83 -0.78
N VAL A 19 29.16 7.76 -0.66
CA VAL A 19 29.02 6.75 0.38
C VAL A 19 30.32 6.72 1.18
N PHE A 20 30.20 6.81 2.50
CA PHE A 20 31.33 6.78 3.42
C PHE A 20 31.25 5.52 4.26
N VAL A 21 32.35 4.81 4.38
CA VAL A 21 32.43 3.56 5.13
C VAL A 21 33.73 3.47 5.89
N ASP A 22 33.62 3.16 7.18
CA ASP A 22 34.77 2.98 8.04
C ASP A 22 35.10 1.49 8.15
N SER A 23 36.38 1.17 7.95
CA SER A 23 36.94 -0.13 8.28
C SER A 23 37.75 -0.05 9.57
N SER A 24 38.41 -1.14 9.96
CA SER A 24 39.30 -1.17 11.11
C SER A 24 40.61 -0.40 10.90
N LYS A 25 41.02 -0.15 9.65
CA LYS A 25 42.31 0.46 9.31
C LYS A 25 42.18 1.78 8.58
N GLU A 26 41.19 1.90 7.70
CA GLU A 26 41.01 3.02 6.79
C GLU A 26 39.56 3.51 6.74
N HIS A 27 39.40 4.78 6.35
CA HIS A 27 38.12 5.41 6.06
C HIS A 27 37.97 5.54 4.55
N TYR A 28 36.95 4.88 3.98
CA TYR A 28 36.70 4.87 2.55
C TYR A 28 35.64 5.90 2.17
N LYS A 29 35.95 6.71 1.16
CA LYS A 29 35.01 7.64 0.52
C LYS A 29 34.75 7.19 -0.92
N PHE A 30 33.57 6.65 -1.18
CA PHE A 30 33.08 6.36 -2.52
C PHE A 30 32.43 7.61 -3.10
N ASN A 31 33.00 8.12 -4.19
CA ASN A 31 32.42 9.27 -4.89
C ASN A 31 31.05 8.92 -5.49
N ALA A 32 30.20 9.92 -5.63
CA ALA A 32 28.91 9.78 -6.32
C ALA A 32 29.11 9.37 -7.78
N SER A 33 28.28 8.43 -8.25
CA SER A 33 28.10 8.17 -9.68
C SER A 33 27.47 9.40 -10.35
N ARG A 34 27.93 9.73 -11.56
CA ARG A 34 27.42 10.89 -12.29
C ARG A 34 26.04 10.65 -12.91
N ASP A 35 25.78 9.42 -13.31
CA ASP A 35 24.62 9.01 -14.13
C ASP A 35 23.84 7.84 -13.51
N GLY A 36 24.31 7.33 -12.37
CA GLY A 36 23.77 6.14 -11.72
C GLY A 36 24.13 4.82 -12.42
N LYS A 37 24.99 4.86 -13.45
CA LYS A 37 25.38 3.71 -14.29
C LYS A 37 26.87 3.46 -14.27
N THR A 38 27.67 4.52 -14.21
CA THR A 38 29.12 4.44 -14.11
C THR A 38 29.49 4.47 -12.64
N PRO A 39 29.97 3.36 -12.04
CA PRO A 39 30.24 3.33 -10.61
C PRO A 39 31.55 4.04 -10.28
N SER A 40 31.66 4.56 -9.06
CA SER A 40 32.99 4.75 -8.47
C SER A 40 33.49 3.42 -7.91
N VAL A 41 34.79 3.18 -8.04
CA VAL A 41 35.42 1.90 -7.73
C VAL A 41 36.53 2.11 -6.72
N ILE A 42 36.50 1.36 -5.62
CA ILE A 42 37.59 1.30 -4.66
C ILE A 42 37.96 -0.17 -4.42
N PRO A 43 39.22 -0.57 -4.65
CA PRO A 43 39.68 -1.92 -4.33
C PRO A 43 39.88 -2.05 -2.81
N ILE A 44 39.21 -3.02 -2.18
CA ILE A 44 39.25 -3.28 -0.74
C ILE A 44 39.61 -4.75 -0.48
N SER A 45 40.41 -5.02 0.54
CA SER A 45 40.76 -6.39 0.93
C SER A 45 39.56 -7.14 1.54
N LEU A 46 39.53 -8.47 1.41
CA LEU A 46 38.44 -9.29 2.00
C LEU A 46 38.32 -9.08 3.52
N SER A 47 39.45 -8.97 4.24
CA SER A 47 39.45 -8.77 5.69
C SER A 47 38.81 -7.44 6.10
N GLU A 48 39.00 -6.38 5.31
CA GLU A 48 38.35 -5.09 5.54
C GLU A 48 36.87 -5.14 5.19
N LEU A 49 36.50 -5.80 4.09
CA LEU A 49 35.10 -6.03 3.73
C LEU A 49 34.35 -6.80 4.81
N GLN A 50 34.95 -7.84 5.40
CA GLN A 50 34.38 -8.56 6.53
C GLN A 50 34.15 -7.65 7.74
N ASN A 51 35.09 -6.75 8.03
CA ASN A 51 34.93 -5.77 9.10
C ASN A 51 33.79 -4.78 8.82
N ILE A 52 33.72 -4.27 7.59
CA ILE A 52 32.66 -3.37 7.13
C ILE A 52 31.28 -4.04 7.25
N CYS A 53 31.14 -5.27 6.76
CA CYS A 53 29.89 -6.05 6.85
C CYS A 53 29.48 -6.36 8.29
N SER A 54 30.44 -6.50 9.20
CA SER A 54 30.14 -6.77 10.61
C SER A 54 29.61 -5.54 11.34
N ASN A 55 29.99 -4.34 10.89
CA ASN A 55 29.64 -3.08 11.54
C ASN A 55 28.50 -2.33 10.84
N THR A 56 28.25 -2.62 9.55
CA THR A 56 27.30 -1.89 8.71
C THR A 56 26.55 -2.81 7.77
N ASP A 57 25.31 -2.44 7.44
CA ASP A 57 24.49 -3.17 6.48
C ASP A 57 24.68 -2.68 5.03
N ILE A 58 25.72 -1.87 4.74
CA ILE A 58 25.84 -1.11 3.49
C ILE A 58 25.84 -2.00 2.23
N ILE A 59 26.40 -3.21 2.33
CA ILE A 59 26.44 -4.22 1.28
C ILE A 59 25.09 -4.98 1.19
N VAL A 60 24.52 -5.37 2.34
CA VAL A 60 23.22 -6.09 2.40
C VAL A 60 22.06 -5.23 1.91
N THR A 61 22.13 -3.93 2.17
CA THR A 61 21.15 -2.95 1.71
C THR A 61 21.41 -2.48 0.28
N GLY A 62 22.44 -3.00 -0.40
CA GLY A 62 22.76 -2.75 -1.80
C GLY A 62 23.24 -1.34 -2.14
N TRP A 63 23.72 -0.56 -1.16
CA TRP A 63 24.39 0.71 -1.44
C TRP A 63 25.74 0.50 -2.10
N LEU A 64 26.47 -0.54 -1.68
CA LEU A 64 27.71 -0.98 -2.32
C LEU A 64 27.52 -2.39 -2.87
N THR A 65 28.16 -2.66 -4.02
CA THR A 65 28.12 -3.98 -4.66
C THR A 65 29.48 -4.32 -5.27
N PHE A 66 29.57 -5.44 -5.97
CA PHE A 66 30.81 -5.98 -6.53
C PHE A 66 30.63 -6.25 -8.03
N ASP A 67 31.74 -6.46 -8.74
CA ASP A 67 31.71 -6.91 -10.13
C ASP A 67 31.01 -8.27 -10.25
N GLU A 68 30.17 -8.45 -11.27
CA GLU A 68 29.27 -9.61 -11.41
C GLU A 68 30.02 -10.96 -11.50
N ASP A 69 31.26 -10.94 -11.99
CA ASP A 69 32.13 -12.12 -12.11
C ASP A 69 32.64 -12.64 -10.76
N VAL A 70 32.82 -11.77 -9.76
CA VAL A 70 33.29 -12.12 -8.42
C VAL A 70 32.20 -12.08 -7.36
N LYS A 71 31.06 -11.44 -7.67
CA LYS A 71 29.97 -11.13 -6.74
C LYS A 71 29.50 -12.33 -5.91
N GLU A 72 29.21 -13.47 -6.55
CA GLU A 72 28.75 -14.67 -5.85
C GLU A 72 29.80 -15.22 -4.86
N GLU A 73 31.07 -15.26 -5.26
CA GLU A 73 32.17 -15.74 -4.41
C GLU A 73 32.35 -14.81 -3.21
N VAL A 74 32.34 -13.49 -3.44
CA VAL A 74 32.47 -12.48 -2.38
C VAL A 74 31.31 -12.58 -1.38
N PHE A 75 30.05 -12.66 -1.84
CA PHE A 75 28.90 -12.77 -0.94
C PHE A 75 28.92 -14.04 -0.10
N LYS A 76 29.40 -15.17 -0.65
CA LYS A 76 29.60 -16.41 0.11
C LYS A 76 30.64 -16.24 1.20
N GLU A 77 31.79 -15.63 0.91
CA GLU A 77 32.84 -15.37 1.88
C GLU A 77 32.41 -14.37 2.98
N LEU A 78 31.56 -13.40 2.63
CA LEU A 78 30.93 -12.47 3.57
C LEU A 78 29.75 -13.07 4.35
N ARG A 79 29.38 -14.33 4.07
CA ARG A 79 28.27 -15.07 4.71
C ARG A 79 26.91 -14.40 4.57
N ILE A 80 26.67 -13.74 3.44
CA ILE A 80 25.39 -13.13 3.09
C ILE A 80 24.62 -14.13 2.21
N ALA A 81 23.64 -14.82 2.80
CA ALA A 81 22.96 -15.93 2.13
C ALA A 81 21.91 -15.49 1.10
N ASN A 82 21.22 -14.37 1.34
CA ASN A 82 20.11 -13.86 0.54
C ASN A 82 20.54 -12.74 -0.43
N TRP A 83 21.76 -12.84 -0.97
CA TRP A 83 22.34 -11.78 -1.79
C TRP A 83 21.59 -11.58 -3.12
N GLN A 84 20.93 -12.62 -3.64
CA GLN A 84 20.12 -12.56 -4.87
C GLN A 84 18.85 -11.73 -4.69
N ASP A 85 18.38 -11.55 -3.45
CA ASP A 85 17.19 -10.75 -3.15
C ASP A 85 17.51 -9.26 -2.97
N ILE A 86 18.80 -8.89 -3.02
CA ILE A 86 19.23 -7.49 -2.92
C ILE A 86 18.96 -6.81 -4.26
N LEU A 87 18.03 -5.86 -4.26
CA LEU A 87 17.62 -5.09 -5.43
C LEU A 87 18.68 -4.04 -5.77
N SER A 88 19.09 -4.05 -7.03
CA SER A 88 19.90 -2.99 -7.62
C SER A 88 19.06 -1.71 -7.81
N ASN A 89 19.73 -0.59 -8.09
CA ASN A 89 19.04 0.66 -8.41
C ASN A 89 18.15 0.52 -9.66
N GLU A 90 18.58 -0.30 -10.62
CA GLU A 90 17.83 -0.57 -11.86
C GLU A 90 16.61 -1.45 -11.58
N ASP A 91 16.75 -2.49 -10.76
CA ASP A 91 15.62 -3.36 -10.37
C ASP A 91 14.52 -2.54 -9.67
N ILE A 92 14.91 -1.65 -8.75
CA ILE A 92 13.97 -0.77 -8.06
C ILE A 92 13.28 0.16 -9.07
N ALA A 93 14.04 0.76 -10.00
CA ALA A 93 13.47 1.66 -11.00
C ALA A 93 12.47 0.94 -11.91
N ASP A 94 12.78 -0.29 -12.34
CA ASP A 94 11.88 -1.10 -13.15
C ASP A 94 10.61 -1.47 -12.38
N ILE A 95 10.72 -1.92 -11.12
CA ILE A 95 9.55 -2.25 -10.30
C ILE A 95 8.63 -1.03 -10.10
N LEU A 96 9.19 0.18 -9.96
CA LEU A 96 8.41 1.40 -9.75
C LEU A 96 7.72 1.89 -11.03
N THR A 97 8.33 1.68 -12.19
CA THR A 97 7.81 2.12 -13.50
C THR A 97 6.88 1.09 -14.13
N ASN A 98 7.22 -0.19 -14.00
CA ASN A 98 6.48 -1.35 -14.49
C ASN A 98 6.03 -2.22 -13.32
N PRO A 99 5.05 -1.78 -12.50
CA PRO A 99 4.68 -2.45 -11.27
C PRO A 99 4.11 -3.85 -11.53
N THR A 100 4.84 -4.87 -11.08
CA THR A 100 4.37 -6.26 -11.00
C THR A 100 3.99 -6.62 -9.56
N MET A 101 3.09 -7.58 -9.38
CA MET A 101 2.71 -8.05 -8.04
C MET A 101 3.92 -8.59 -7.26
N GLU A 102 4.80 -9.35 -7.93
CA GLU A 102 6.01 -9.89 -7.33
C GLU A 102 7.01 -8.79 -6.98
N GLY A 103 7.27 -7.85 -7.90
CA GLY A 103 8.19 -6.74 -7.68
C GLY A 103 7.75 -5.84 -6.53
N LEU A 104 6.47 -5.46 -6.49
CA LEU A 104 5.93 -4.67 -5.38
C LEU A 104 6.00 -5.42 -4.06
N GLN A 105 5.78 -6.75 -4.07
CA GLN A 105 5.94 -7.55 -2.86
C GLN A 105 7.39 -7.57 -2.38
N LYS A 106 8.38 -7.64 -3.28
CA LYS A 106 9.81 -7.53 -2.92
C LYS A 106 10.09 -6.21 -2.21
N ILE A 107 9.59 -5.09 -2.74
CA ILE A 107 9.73 -3.77 -2.08
C ILE A 107 9.07 -3.76 -0.70
N ILE A 108 7.85 -4.29 -0.57
CA ILE A 108 7.12 -4.33 0.72
C ILE A 108 7.86 -5.18 1.76
N ASN A 109 8.50 -6.27 1.33
CA ASN A 109 9.22 -7.19 2.22
C ASN A 109 10.53 -6.62 2.77
N ILE A 110 11.01 -5.47 2.28
CA ILE A 110 12.20 -4.81 2.82
C ILE A 110 11.93 -4.38 4.26
N GLU A 111 12.73 -4.89 5.21
CA GLU A 111 12.59 -4.59 6.64
C GLU A 111 13.55 -3.48 7.15
N ASN A 112 14.61 -3.21 6.39
CA ASN A 112 15.63 -2.24 6.78
C ASN A 112 15.24 -0.83 6.28
N GLN A 113 15.19 0.15 7.19
CA GLN A 113 14.80 1.52 6.86
C GLN A 113 15.77 2.17 5.86
N THR A 114 17.08 2.04 6.07
CA THR A 114 18.11 2.58 5.19
C THR A 114 18.09 1.96 3.80
N TYR A 115 17.71 0.68 3.69
CA TYR A 115 17.45 0.06 2.39
C TYR A 115 16.21 0.68 1.74
N PHE A 116 15.13 0.86 2.50
CA PHE A 116 13.91 1.46 1.97
C PHE A 116 14.09 2.93 1.55
N ASP A 117 15.01 3.66 2.17
CA ASP A 117 15.39 5.01 1.74
C ASP A 117 15.90 5.01 0.29
N ARG A 118 16.62 3.97 -0.16
CA ARG A 118 17.03 3.84 -1.59
C ARG A 118 15.82 3.80 -2.52
N VAL A 119 14.80 3.01 -2.16
CA VAL A 119 13.56 2.90 -2.94
C VAL A 119 12.91 4.28 -3.08
N ARG A 120 12.84 5.01 -1.98
CA ARG A 120 12.24 6.34 -1.94
C ARG A 120 13.04 7.37 -2.74
N ILE A 121 14.37 7.36 -2.64
CA ILE A 121 15.27 8.23 -3.41
C ILE A 121 15.07 7.98 -4.91
N ILE A 122 15.03 6.72 -5.35
CA ILE A 122 14.82 6.36 -6.76
C ILE A 122 13.43 6.79 -7.24
N MET A 123 12.39 6.58 -6.42
CA MET A 123 11.04 7.05 -6.74
C MET A 123 11.01 8.56 -6.98
N PHE A 124 11.59 9.37 -6.09
CA PHE A 124 11.64 10.82 -6.26
C PHE A 124 12.48 11.26 -7.46
N LYS A 125 13.58 10.56 -7.74
CA LYS A 125 14.40 10.79 -8.93
C LYS A 125 13.59 10.60 -10.21
N LEU A 126 12.88 9.48 -10.33
CA LEU A 126 12.02 9.17 -11.47
C LEU A 126 10.90 10.20 -11.65
N MET A 127 10.23 10.60 -10.56
CA MET A 127 9.22 11.66 -10.61
C MET A 127 9.80 12.99 -11.10
N LYS A 128 10.99 13.37 -10.62
CA LYS A 128 11.68 14.60 -11.06
C LYS A 128 12.08 14.55 -12.54
N GLN A 129 12.39 13.36 -13.06
CA GLN A 129 12.68 13.14 -14.48
C GLN A 129 11.42 13.14 -15.36
N GLY A 130 10.23 13.27 -14.78
CA GLY A 130 8.96 13.27 -15.51
C GLY A 130 8.48 11.86 -15.90
N VAL A 131 9.04 10.82 -15.29
CA VAL A 131 8.55 9.45 -15.46
C VAL A 131 7.25 9.29 -14.69
N ASP A 132 6.20 8.81 -15.35
CA ASP A 132 4.90 8.64 -14.74
C ASP A 132 4.88 7.41 -13.81
N ILE A 133 4.85 7.66 -12.50
CA ILE A 133 4.65 6.63 -11.48
C ILE A 133 3.19 6.67 -11.06
N THR A 134 2.52 5.53 -11.17
CA THR A 134 1.10 5.43 -10.79
C THR A 134 0.94 5.84 -9.32
N THR A 135 -0.03 6.71 -9.03
CA THR A 135 -0.31 7.22 -7.67
C THR A 135 -0.48 6.11 -6.62
N LYS A 136 -0.99 4.94 -7.03
CA LYS A 136 -1.10 3.76 -6.16
C LYS A 136 0.25 3.22 -5.72
N VAL A 137 1.23 3.14 -6.64
CA VAL A 137 2.59 2.68 -6.34
C VAL A 137 3.25 3.66 -5.37
N SER A 138 3.15 4.97 -5.65
CA SER A 138 3.69 5.99 -4.74
C SER A 138 3.09 5.91 -3.33
N ARG A 139 1.78 5.65 -3.24
CA ARG A 139 1.09 5.46 -1.96
C ARG A 139 1.56 4.22 -1.21
N ILE A 140 1.80 3.10 -1.92
CA ILE A 140 2.35 1.88 -1.32
C ILE A 140 3.74 2.14 -0.75
N VAL A 141 4.61 2.82 -1.51
CA VAL A 141 5.97 3.15 -1.08
C VAL A 141 5.94 4.06 0.15
N GLU A 142 5.19 5.15 0.13
CA GLU A 142 5.09 6.07 1.28
C GLU A 142 4.46 5.38 2.51
N GLN A 143 3.41 4.58 2.32
CA GLN A 143 2.82 3.82 3.43
C GLN A 143 3.83 2.84 4.04
N ARG A 144 4.60 2.14 3.21
CA ARG A 144 5.62 1.20 3.70
C ARG A 144 6.76 1.93 4.41
N TYR A 145 7.16 3.09 3.91
CA TYR A 145 8.13 3.97 4.58
C TYR A 145 7.64 4.40 5.97
N ASP A 146 6.37 4.78 6.09
CA ASP A 146 5.76 5.15 7.37
C ASP A 146 5.68 3.97 8.35
N GLU A 147 5.39 2.75 7.87
CA GLU A 147 5.46 1.53 8.69
C GLU A 147 6.86 1.33 9.28
N LEU A 148 7.90 1.40 8.44
CA LEU A 148 9.29 1.24 8.86
C LEU A 148 9.72 2.35 9.85
N ARG A 149 9.32 3.60 9.58
CA ARG A 149 9.55 4.73 10.49
C ARG A 149 8.88 4.53 11.85
N ASN A 150 7.71 3.91 11.87
CA ASN A 150 7.00 3.51 13.09
C ASN A 150 7.53 2.20 13.71
N ARG A 151 8.71 1.72 13.28
CA ARG A 151 9.38 0.49 13.73
C ARG A 151 8.59 -0.80 13.44
N GLN A 152 7.66 -0.77 12.48
CA GLN A 152 6.90 -1.94 12.04
C GLN A 152 7.69 -2.69 10.95
N ARG A 153 8.53 -3.64 11.39
CA ARG A 153 9.39 -4.42 10.48
C ARG A 153 8.59 -5.28 9.50
N LYS A 154 7.51 -5.91 9.94
CA LYS A 154 6.61 -6.67 9.08
C LYS A 154 5.50 -5.76 8.56
N SER A 155 5.29 -5.74 7.24
CA SER A 155 4.29 -4.89 6.63
C SER A 155 2.87 -5.39 6.88
N SER A 156 1.95 -4.46 7.05
CA SER A 156 0.50 -4.72 7.06
C SER A 156 -0.13 -4.58 5.66
N ILE A 157 0.65 -4.15 4.67
CA ILE A 157 0.19 -3.93 3.30
C ILE A 157 -0.04 -5.28 2.63
N VAL A 158 -1.28 -5.53 2.22
CA VAL A 158 -1.66 -6.70 1.44
C VAL A 158 -1.97 -6.28 0.01
N LEU A 159 -1.18 -6.77 -0.94
CA LEU A 159 -1.44 -6.56 -2.36
C LEU A 159 -2.55 -7.51 -2.82
N THR A 160 -3.62 -6.94 -3.37
CA THR A 160 -4.69 -7.72 -4.01
C THR A 160 -4.64 -7.50 -5.52
N LYS A 161 -4.89 -8.58 -6.28
CA LYS A 161 -5.09 -8.44 -7.73
C LYS A 161 -6.29 -7.53 -7.95
N LYS A 162 -6.22 -6.69 -8.98
CA LYS A 162 -7.37 -5.89 -9.40
C LYS A 162 -8.52 -6.85 -9.68
N ASP A 163 -9.61 -6.73 -8.93
CA ASP A 163 -10.86 -7.43 -9.23
C ASP A 163 -11.33 -6.98 -10.61
N THR A 164 -11.00 -7.77 -11.64
CA THR A 164 -11.63 -7.67 -12.97
C THR A 164 -13.08 -8.13 -12.92
N ASN A 165 -13.49 -8.76 -11.82
CA ASN A 165 -14.85 -9.27 -11.59
C ASN A 165 -15.79 -8.25 -10.95
N LYS A 166 -15.32 -7.05 -10.58
CA LYS A 166 -16.22 -5.90 -10.45
C LYS A 166 -16.52 -5.39 -11.85
N ALA A 167 -17.32 -6.17 -12.59
CA ALA A 167 -18.19 -5.61 -13.59
C ALA A 167 -19.03 -4.56 -12.83
N TYR A 168 -18.64 -3.29 -12.95
CA TYR A 168 -19.60 -2.24 -12.72
C TYR A 168 -20.76 -2.57 -13.66
N ALA A 169 -21.98 -2.62 -13.12
CA ALA A 169 -23.17 -2.92 -13.91
C ALA A 169 -23.09 -2.13 -15.21
N THR A 170 -23.09 -2.85 -16.34
CA THR A 170 -23.03 -2.22 -17.64
C THR A 170 -24.23 -1.27 -17.78
N PRO A 171 -24.13 -0.18 -18.55
CA PRO A 171 -25.26 0.74 -18.73
C PRO A 171 -26.55 0.04 -19.17
N ASP A 172 -26.42 -1.10 -19.88
CA ASP A 172 -27.52 -1.95 -20.30
C ASP A 172 -28.15 -2.73 -19.13
N GLU A 173 -27.34 -3.33 -18.24
CA GLU A 173 -27.85 -3.99 -17.01
C GLU A 173 -28.53 -2.99 -16.06
N VAL A 174 -28.02 -1.75 -15.97
CA VAL A 174 -28.66 -0.68 -15.18
C VAL A 174 -30.00 -0.28 -15.77
N LYS A 175 -30.12 -0.26 -17.10
CA LYS A 175 -31.37 0.04 -17.80
C LYS A 175 -32.40 -1.08 -17.64
N GLU A 176 -31.99 -2.34 -17.78
CA GLU A 176 -32.87 -3.49 -17.53
C GLU A 176 -33.36 -3.53 -16.07
N LEU A 177 -32.50 -3.27 -15.09
CA LEU A 177 -32.89 -3.18 -13.68
C LEU A 177 -33.86 -2.02 -13.41
N SER A 178 -33.69 -0.90 -14.10
CA SER A 178 -34.63 0.23 -14.04
C SER A 178 -36.00 -0.15 -14.61
N ASP A 179 -36.03 -0.83 -15.75
CA ASP A 179 -37.27 -1.25 -16.42
C ASP A 179 -38.02 -2.32 -15.61
N GLN A 180 -37.29 -3.25 -14.97
CA GLN A 180 -37.86 -4.23 -14.03
C GLN A 180 -38.47 -3.55 -12.80
N ASN A 181 -37.80 -2.55 -12.23
CA ASN A 181 -38.34 -1.78 -11.10
C ASN A 181 -39.58 -0.96 -11.50
N ALA A 182 -39.60 -0.38 -12.69
CA ALA A 182 -40.78 0.33 -13.20
C ALA A 182 -41.98 -0.62 -13.40
N ALA A 183 -41.75 -1.82 -13.92
CA ALA A 183 -42.79 -2.84 -14.07
C ALA A 183 -43.35 -3.31 -12.72
N LEU A 184 -42.47 -3.55 -11.74
CA LEU A 184 -42.86 -3.91 -10.36
C LEU A 184 -43.67 -2.79 -9.69
N GLN A 185 -43.28 -1.53 -9.89
CA GLN A 185 -44.00 -0.37 -9.36
C GLN A 185 -45.43 -0.31 -9.92
N ASN A 186 -45.58 -0.52 -11.23
CA ASN A 186 -46.89 -0.55 -11.89
C ASN A 186 -47.77 -1.69 -11.38
N GLN A 187 -47.21 -2.88 -11.18
CA GLN A 187 -47.93 -4.01 -10.59
C GLN A 187 -48.41 -3.72 -9.17
N LEU A 188 -47.58 -3.06 -8.35
CA LEU A 188 -47.97 -2.66 -6.99
C LEU A 188 -49.09 -1.62 -6.99
N ASP A 189 -49.07 -0.67 -7.93
CA ASP A 189 -50.13 0.35 -8.04
C ASP A 189 -51.44 -0.22 -8.57
N GLU A 190 -51.40 -1.19 -9.50
CA GLU A 190 -52.59 -1.95 -9.90
C GLU A 190 -53.15 -2.78 -8.75
N MET A 191 -52.29 -3.45 -7.97
CA MET A 191 -52.73 -4.23 -6.82
C MET A 191 -53.37 -3.36 -5.74
N LYS A 192 -52.85 -2.14 -5.51
CA LYS A 192 -53.46 -1.15 -4.60
C LYS A 192 -54.83 -0.69 -5.09
N LYS A 193 -54.98 -0.39 -6.38
CA LYS A 193 -56.28 -0.01 -6.95
C LYS A 193 -57.30 -1.14 -6.86
N MET A 194 -56.88 -2.37 -7.09
CA MET A 194 -57.75 -3.55 -6.95
C MET A 194 -58.17 -3.76 -5.49
N MET A 195 -57.26 -3.54 -4.54
CA MET A 195 -57.56 -3.58 -3.10
C MET A 195 -58.52 -2.47 -2.66
N GLU A 196 -58.36 -1.24 -3.18
CA GLU A 196 -59.29 -0.13 -2.93
C GLU A 196 -60.69 -0.38 -3.53
N GLN A 197 -60.76 -0.98 -4.73
CA GLN A 197 -62.04 -1.38 -5.33
C GLN A 197 -62.73 -2.49 -4.52
N MET A 198 -61.98 -3.45 -4.00
CA MET A 198 -62.53 -4.52 -3.17
C MET A 198 -63.03 -3.98 -1.81
N MET A 199 -62.29 -3.05 -1.19
CA MET A 199 -62.69 -2.41 0.06
C MET A 199 -63.88 -1.44 -0.10
N SER A 200 -64.04 -0.82 -1.27
CA SER A 200 -65.19 0.06 -1.55
C SER A 200 -66.48 -0.70 -1.89
N MET A 201 -66.39 -1.92 -2.44
CA MET A 201 -67.56 -2.78 -2.66
C MET A 201 -68.11 -3.42 -1.37
N GLN A 202 -67.34 -3.42 -0.27
CA GLN A 202 -67.76 -4.00 1.01
C GLN A 202 -68.47 -2.99 1.95
N ASN A 203 -68.64 -1.73 1.52
CA ASN A 203 -69.15 -0.64 2.37
C ASN A 203 -70.53 -0.07 1.98
N THR A 204 -71.41 -0.86 1.33
CA THR A 204 -72.83 -0.49 1.13
C THR A 204 -73.79 -1.45 1.81
N SER A 205 -73.82 -1.41 3.14
CA SER A 205 -75.03 -1.70 3.95
C SER A 205 -74.79 -1.23 5.40
N THR A 206 -75.46 -0.16 5.80
CA THR A 206 -75.60 0.38 7.18
C THR A 206 -77.08 0.64 7.45
N PRO A 207 -77.58 0.90 8.69
CA PRO A 207 -76.99 0.82 10.05
C PRO A 207 -77.90 0.00 11.03
N THR A 208 -77.55 -0.28 12.30
CA THR A 208 -78.00 0.50 13.48
C THR A 208 -77.45 -0.10 14.79
N THR A 209 -76.87 0.78 15.60
CA THR A 209 -76.68 0.89 17.07
C THR A 209 -77.33 -0.15 18.00
N THR A 210 -76.54 -0.76 18.92
CA THR A 210 -76.61 -0.53 20.39
C THR A 210 -75.49 -1.23 21.17
N GLU A 211 -74.83 -0.43 22.01
CA GLU A 211 -74.29 -0.66 23.36
C GLU A 211 -73.94 -2.09 23.82
N ASN A 212 -72.66 -2.28 24.20
CA ASN A 212 -72.34 -2.58 25.60
C ASN A 212 -70.86 -2.32 25.93
N THR A 213 -70.69 -1.74 27.12
CA THR A 213 -69.49 -1.52 27.94
C THR A 213 -68.79 -2.86 28.24
N VAL A 214 -67.47 -2.99 28.53
CA VAL A 214 -66.71 -2.46 29.67
C VAL A 214 -65.18 -2.59 29.42
N ASN A 215 -64.48 -1.47 29.66
CA ASN A 215 -63.11 -1.19 30.18
C ASN A 215 -61.93 -2.19 30.18
N GLU A 216 -60.76 -1.65 29.78
CA GLU A 216 -59.43 -1.55 30.46
C GLU A 216 -58.35 -1.49 29.36
N ASP A 217 -57.35 -0.60 29.27
CA ASP A 217 -56.87 0.49 30.11
C ASP A 217 -56.05 1.51 29.26
N VAL A 218 -56.35 2.78 29.53
CA VAL A 218 -55.59 4.05 29.49
C VAL A 218 -54.31 4.18 28.61
N VAL A 219 -54.45 5.01 27.57
CA VAL A 219 -53.38 5.74 26.86
C VAL A 219 -53.32 7.18 27.41
N ALA A 220 -52.15 7.67 27.79
CA ALA A 220 -51.93 9.09 28.09
C ALA A 220 -51.13 9.77 26.95
N ASP A 221 -51.84 10.64 26.25
CA ASP A 221 -51.41 11.71 25.34
C ASP A 221 -50.46 12.70 26.03
N ILE A 222 -49.38 13.18 25.37
CA ILE A 222 -49.06 14.62 25.20
C ILE A 222 -48.00 14.88 24.10
N THR A 223 -48.20 15.99 23.39
CA THR A 223 -47.56 16.55 22.17
C THR A 223 -46.14 17.19 22.37
N PRO A 224 -45.43 17.62 21.29
CA PRO A 224 -43.95 17.65 21.21
C PRO A 224 -43.28 19.00 21.56
N PRO A 225 -41.94 19.04 21.74
CA PRO A 225 -41.21 20.28 21.45
C PRO A 225 -39.85 20.18 20.71
N LYS A 226 -39.52 21.34 20.14
CA LYS A 226 -38.44 21.83 19.26
C LYS A 226 -36.97 21.54 19.64
N ARG A 227 -36.12 21.58 18.59
CA ARG A 227 -34.64 21.65 18.52
C ARG A 227 -33.99 22.69 19.44
N LYS A 228 -32.77 22.40 19.94
CA LYS A 228 -31.51 23.19 19.71
C LYS A 228 -30.25 22.50 20.27
N ALA A 229 -29.11 22.85 19.64
CA ALA A 229 -27.77 22.31 19.79
C ALA A 229 -27.08 22.63 21.14
N GLY A 230 -26.14 21.77 21.57
CA GLY A 230 -25.28 22.00 22.73
C GLY A 230 -23.94 21.28 22.65
N ARG A 231 -22.89 22.00 22.20
CA ARG A 231 -21.48 21.63 22.30
C ARG A 231 -20.96 22.01 23.70
N PRO A 232 -20.30 21.13 24.47
CA PRO A 232 -19.61 21.55 25.69
C PRO A 232 -18.27 22.23 25.37
N LYS A 233 -17.96 23.29 26.14
CA LYS A 233 -16.76 24.14 26.03
C LYS A 233 -15.48 23.41 26.47
N LYS A 234 -14.37 23.71 25.77
CA LYS A 234 -12.99 23.45 26.20
C LYS A 234 -12.68 24.25 27.48
N SER A 235 -12.05 23.61 28.46
CA SER A 235 -11.22 24.28 29.47
C SER A 235 -9.77 23.85 29.30
N THR A 236 -8.91 24.84 29.07
CA THR A 236 -7.45 24.74 29.11
C THR A 236 -7.00 24.87 30.57
N THR A 237 -5.99 24.11 30.96
CA THR A 237 -5.03 24.46 32.00
C THR A 237 -3.66 24.10 31.45
#